data_AF-A0A494V5G4-F1
#
_entry.id   AF-A0A494V5G4-F1
#
_cell.length_a   1.000
_cell.length_b   1.000
_cell.length_c   1.000
_cell.angle_alpha   90.00
_cell.angle_beta   90.00
_cell.angle_gamma   90.00
#
_symmetry.space_group_name_H-M   'P 1'
#
loop_
_entity.id
_entity.type
_entity.pdbx_description
1 polymer ?
#
loop_
_entity_poly.entity_id
_entity_poly.type
_entity_poly.pdbx_seq_one_letter_code
_entity_poly.pdbx_strand_id
1 'polypeptide(L)'
;MRRRAALLAAAATALLTAAGTLTTPAAATPATPTPTTPAPAPARAAACGDGSYQAEAVLNGSTWTARRGSSTVYTGTDMRAAVQAAISSLSAGRTSKERVVVRGSGSVSAGSRISLPSYTALDVCGTINVTGSGSGDQAPVYSRGTRDIEVQHLNVTGAPLYGIFLRNVQNVVLGQIDMRLSAGLGVRIDNRGDTSQWTRNVRIDDVYVSGASSHAVETYGVDGLTVGTVTARNVGESGLLLNQTINATVSKVDAENAGTGTGYAAFRMANRNGRIGSSYSTNIRVGEVVARGGGRGVFCVSESGGATIDRITLSNTGNNAILIENCYNVNLAAQSGTVTGGGEIRLAARTEFANNRDITVQNLTVTNSSIRESPCGENTTFRNNRLVNSSQSIC
;
A
#
# COMPACT_ATOMS: atom_id res chain seq x y z
N MET A 1 -56.54 -16.86 31.71
CA MET A 1 -57.02 -17.78 32.77
C MET A 1 -57.03 -19.21 32.23
N ARG A 2 -56.35 -20.14 32.95
CA ARG A 2 -56.47 -21.62 32.89
C ARG A 2 -56.07 -22.31 31.57
N ARG A 3 -55.39 -23.47 31.51
CA ARG A 3 -54.70 -24.43 32.42
C ARG A 3 -53.92 -25.37 31.45
N ARG A 4 -52.60 -25.54 31.57
CA ARG A 4 -51.88 -26.72 32.13
C ARG A 4 -52.29 -28.12 31.64
N ALA A 5 -51.35 -28.80 30.97
CA ALA A 5 -50.91 -30.20 31.16
C ALA A 5 -49.50 -30.30 30.50
N ALA A 6 -48.36 -30.44 31.17
CA ALA A 6 -47.83 -31.48 32.07
C ALA A 6 -47.52 -32.81 31.36
N LEU A 7 -46.23 -33.14 31.24
CA LEU A 7 -45.65 -34.44 31.60
C LEU A 7 -44.11 -34.36 31.62
N LEU A 8 -43.55 -34.99 32.66
CA LEU A 8 -42.17 -35.02 33.12
C LEU A 8 -41.57 -36.43 32.92
N ALA A 9 -40.23 -36.47 32.92
CA ALA A 9 -39.34 -37.63 33.12
C ALA A 9 -39.11 -38.55 31.89
N ALA A 10 -37.94 -39.13 31.64
CA ALA A 10 -36.83 -39.47 32.54
C ALA A 10 -35.45 -39.50 31.82
N ALA A 11 -34.40 -39.49 32.65
CA ALA A 11 -32.98 -39.48 32.30
C ALA A 11 -32.43 -40.85 31.85
N ALA A 12 -31.32 -40.82 31.09
CA ALA A 12 -30.36 -41.91 31.05
C ALA A 12 -28.95 -41.37 30.73
N THR A 13 -28.15 -41.17 31.78
CA THR A 13 -26.73 -40.88 31.72
C THR A 13 -25.98 -42.20 31.78
N ALA A 14 -25.34 -42.62 30.68
CA ALA A 14 -24.49 -43.81 30.68
C ALA A 14 -23.06 -43.42 31.10
N LEU A 15 -22.70 -43.72 32.34
CA LEU A 15 -21.31 -43.80 32.78
C LEU A 15 -20.72 -45.12 32.28
N LEU A 16 -19.68 -45.05 31.44
CA LEU A 16 -18.81 -46.19 31.17
C LEU A 16 -17.62 -46.15 32.13
N THR A 17 -17.59 -47.12 33.04
CA THR A 17 -16.45 -47.46 33.90
C THR A 17 -15.49 -48.37 33.14
N ALA A 18 -14.34 -47.84 32.73
CA ALA A 18 -13.23 -48.66 32.22
C ALA A 18 -12.25 -48.93 33.35
N ALA A 19 -12.12 -50.21 33.72
CA ALA A 19 -11.14 -50.71 34.67
C ALA A 19 -9.73 -50.63 34.07
N GLY A 20 -8.84 -49.88 34.71
CA GLY A 20 -7.43 -49.82 34.36
C GLY A 20 -6.68 -51.04 34.86
N THR A 21 -6.20 -51.88 33.94
CA THR A 21 -5.16 -52.88 34.22
C THR A 21 -3.79 -52.20 34.03
N LEU A 22 -3.01 -52.14 35.12
CA LEU A 22 -1.63 -51.65 35.11
C LEU A 22 -0.75 -52.67 34.37
N THR A 23 -0.44 -52.37 33.11
CA THR A 23 0.62 -53.06 32.36
C THR A 23 1.84 -52.14 32.29
N THR A 24 2.99 -52.72 32.59
CA THR A 24 4.33 -52.09 32.58
C THR A 24 4.65 -51.48 31.21
N PRO A 25 5.20 -50.24 31.14
CA PRO A 25 5.56 -49.64 29.86
C PRO A 25 6.76 -50.37 29.26
N ALA A 26 6.58 -50.91 28.05
CA ALA A 26 7.66 -51.35 27.19
C ALA A 26 8.50 -50.13 26.77
N ALA A 27 9.82 -50.27 26.80
CA ALA A 27 10.77 -49.25 26.36
C ALA A 27 10.54 -48.93 24.87
N ALA A 28 10.12 -47.70 24.58
CA ALA A 28 10.00 -47.20 23.22
C ALA A 28 11.40 -46.97 22.63
N THR A 29 11.72 -47.69 21.56
CA THR A 29 12.85 -47.42 20.67
C THR A 29 12.76 -45.99 20.10
N PRO A 30 13.88 -45.26 19.94
CA PRO A 30 13.87 -43.91 19.38
C PRO A 30 13.30 -43.92 17.97
N ALA A 31 12.28 -43.09 17.73
CA ALA A 31 11.75 -42.86 16.39
C ALA A 31 12.77 -42.10 15.54
N THR A 32 13.14 -42.68 14.40
CA THR A 32 13.95 -42.04 13.36
C THR A 32 13.25 -40.75 12.90
N PRO A 33 13.93 -39.59 12.87
CA PRO A 33 13.30 -38.36 12.41
C PRO A 33 12.89 -38.50 10.95
N THR A 34 11.59 -38.32 10.68
CA THR A 34 11.05 -38.15 9.33
C THR A 34 11.74 -36.97 8.64
N PRO A 35 12.20 -37.10 7.38
CA PRO A 35 12.76 -35.98 6.64
C PRO A 35 11.70 -34.90 6.49
N THR A 36 11.95 -33.73 7.06
CA THR A 36 11.17 -32.52 6.82
C THR A 36 11.38 -32.11 5.37
N THR A 37 10.35 -32.25 4.54
CA THR A 37 10.33 -31.67 3.19
C THR A 37 10.57 -30.17 3.30
N PRO A 38 11.62 -29.61 2.66
CA PRO A 38 11.85 -28.17 2.67
C PRO A 38 10.61 -27.45 2.14
N ALA A 39 10.21 -26.37 2.81
CA ALA A 39 9.20 -25.47 2.27
C ALA A 39 9.63 -25.05 0.85
N PRO A 40 8.72 -25.04 -0.14
CA PRO A 40 9.07 -24.63 -1.49
C PRO A 40 9.67 -23.23 -1.43
N ALA A 41 10.86 -23.08 -2.02
CA ALA A 41 11.49 -21.78 -2.18
C ALA A 41 10.49 -20.82 -2.85
N PRO A 42 10.40 -19.54 -2.42
CA PRO A 42 9.51 -18.59 -3.06
C PRO A 42 9.82 -18.58 -4.56
N ALA A 43 8.78 -18.78 -5.38
CA ALA A 43 8.91 -18.71 -6.82
C ALA A 43 9.55 -17.37 -7.17
N ARG A 44 10.73 -17.42 -7.80
CA ARG A 44 11.45 -16.22 -8.24
C ARG A 44 10.48 -15.41 -9.11
N ALA A 45 10.33 -14.12 -8.82
CA ALA A 45 9.56 -13.24 -9.70
C ALA A 45 10.09 -13.39 -11.13
N ALA A 46 9.20 -13.61 -12.10
CA ALA A 46 9.59 -13.77 -13.50
C ALA A 46 10.35 -12.52 -13.96
N ALA A 47 11.41 -12.70 -14.77
CA ALA A 47 12.12 -11.54 -15.29
C ALA A 47 11.21 -10.79 -16.30
N CYS A 48 11.49 -9.50 -16.49
CA CYS A 48 10.71 -8.71 -17.44
C CYS A 48 10.71 -9.35 -18.83
N GLY A 49 9.52 -9.50 -19.40
CA GLY A 49 9.33 -10.02 -20.75
C GLY A 49 9.43 -11.54 -20.86
N ASP A 50 9.65 -12.27 -19.77
CA ASP A 50 9.55 -13.73 -19.71
C ASP A 50 8.09 -14.18 -19.83
N GLY A 51 7.86 -15.42 -20.27
CA GLY A 51 6.51 -15.99 -20.40
C GLY A 51 5.78 -15.55 -21.68
N SER A 52 4.51 -15.96 -21.81
CA SER A 52 3.73 -15.67 -23.01
C SER A 52 3.23 -14.22 -23.07
N TYR A 53 3.13 -13.69 -24.28
CA TYR A 53 2.58 -12.37 -24.57
C TYR A 53 1.93 -12.38 -25.96
N GLN A 54 1.01 -11.45 -26.19
CA GLN A 54 0.22 -11.39 -27.43
C GLN A 54 0.74 -10.30 -28.38
N ALA A 55 1.29 -9.22 -27.81
CA ALA A 55 1.89 -8.15 -28.57
C ALA A 55 3.16 -7.63 -27.91
N GLU A 56 4.00 -6.98 -28.70
CA GLU A 56 5.21 -6.33 -28.22
C GLU A 56 5.48 -5.03 -28.95
N ALA A 57 6.25 -4.14 -28.32
CA ALA A 57 6.87 -2.99 -28.95
C ALA A 57 8.38 -3.07 -28.71
N VAL A 58 9.17 -3.16 -29.78
CA VAL A 58 10.61 -3.37 -29.71
C VAL A 58 11.33 -2.20 -30.37
N LEU A 59 12.34 -1.65 -29.68
CA LEU A 59 13.23 -0.63 -30.23
C LEU A 59 14.47 -1.29 -30.85
N ASN A 60 14.73 -1.01 -32.13
CA ASN A 60 15.98 -1.36 -32.82
C ASN A 60 16.60 -0.08 -33.41
N GLY A 61 17.78 0.30 -32.92
CA GLY A 61 18.36 1.61 -33.23
C GLY A 61 17.43 2.73 -32.77
N SER A 62 16.95 3.57 -33.71
CA SER A 62 15.98 4.63 -33.45
C SER A 62 14.53 4.27 -33.83
N THR A 63 14.30 3.03 -34.28
CA THR A 63 13.00 2.61 -34.81
C THR A 63 12.30 1.65 -33.85
N TRP A 64 11.13 2.08 -33.39
CA TRP A 64 10.17 1.22 -32.72
C TRP A 64 9.38 0.42 -33.75
N THR A 65 9.28 -0.88 -33.54
CA THR A 65 8.36 -1.76 -34.26
C THR A 65 7.44 -2.44 -33.27
N ALA A 66 6.13 -2.23 -33.43
CA ALA A 66 5.13 -2.95 -32.63
C ALA A 66 4.53 -4.09 -33.44
N ARG A 67 4.36 -5.26 -32.80
CA ARG A 67 3.86 -6.47 -33.44
C ARG A 67 2.80 -7.16 -32.59
N ARG A 68 1.87 -7.85 -33.27
CA ARG A 68 0.98 -8.86 -32.70
C ARG A 68 1.29 -10.19 -33.36
N GLY A 69 1.92 -11.11 -32.63
CA GLY A 69 2.55 -12.27 -33.24
C GLY A 69 3.53 -11.84 -34.35
N SER A 70 3.36 -12.37 -35.57
CA SER A 70 4.19 -12.01 -36.73
C SER A 70 3.77 -10.72 -37.44
N SER A 71 2.61 -10.15 -37.12
CA SER A 71 2.05 -8.99 -37.84
C SER A 71 2.54 -7.68 -37.25
N THR A 72 3.18 -6.84 -38.07
CA THR A 72 3.56 -5.47 -37.69
C THR A 72 2.34 -4.56 -37.67
N VAL A 73 2.10 -3.88 -36.55
CA VAL A 73 0.98 -2.92 -36.35
C VAL A 73 1.47 -1.47 -36.24
N TYR A 74 2.78 -1.26 -36.05
CA TYR A 74 3.39 0.07 -36.07
C TYR A 74 4.87 -0.03 -36.44
N THR A 75 5.37 0.97 -37.15
CA THR A 75 6.81 1.25 -37.30
C THR A 75 7.01 2.75 -37.29
N GLY A 76 7.94 3.24 -36.49
CA GLY A 76 8.22 4.68 -36.38
C GLY A 76 9.21 4.99 -35.27
N THR A 77 9.32 6.25 -34.88
CA THR A 77 10.29 6.71 -33.88
C THR A 77 9.67 7.03 -32.51
N ASP A 78 8.34 7.01 -32.40
CA ASP A 78 7.62 7.42 -31.21
C ASP A 78 7.27 6.22 -30.30
N MET A 79 7.84 6.19 -29.09
CA MET A 79 7.63 5.12 -28.13
C MET A 79 6.16 5.01 -27.72
N ARG A 80 5.51 6.14 -27.40
CA ARG A 80 4.09 6.15 -26.97
C ARG A 80 3.22 5.55 -28.07
N ALA A 81 3.49 5.88 -29.33
CA ALA A 81 2.77 5.40 -30.49
C ALA A 81 2.93 3.89 -30.67
N ALA A 82 4.17 3.40 -30.61
CA ALA A 82 4.46 1.97 -30.67
C ALA A 82 3.77 1.18 -29.55
N VAL A 83 3.91 1.61 -28.30
CA VAL A 83 3.33 0.89 -27.15
C VAL A 83 1.80 0.91 -27.22
N GLN A 84 1.22 2.07 -27.52
CA GLN A 84 -0.24 2.16 -27.66
C GLN A 84 -0.74 1.33 -28.84
N ALA A 85 -0.01 1.24 -29.96
CA ALA A 85 -0.39 0.40 -31.10
C ALA A 85 -0.34 -1.09 -30.74
N ALA A 86 0.67 -1.54 -29.98
CA ALA A 86 0.71 -2.90 -29.44
C ALA A 86 -0.52 -3.18 -28.56
N ILE A 87 -0.86 -2.28 -27.63
CA ILE A 87 -2.05 -2.39 -26.76
C ILE A 87 -3.34 -2.39 -27.58
N SER A 88 -3.46 -1.51 -28.57
CA SER A 88 -4.64 -1.41 -29.43
C SER A 88 -4.80 -2.60 -30.39
N SER A 89 -3.74 -3.37 -30.63
CA SER A 89 -3.79 -4.59 -31.45
C SER A 89 -4.37 -5.79 -30.71
N LEU A 90 -4.39 -5.75 -29.37
CA LEU A 90 -4.97 -6.81 -28.55
C LEU A 90 -6.47 -7.03 -28.91
N SER A 91 -6.99 -8.23 -28.66
CA SER A 91 -8.33 -8.66 -29.12
C SER A 91 -9.47 -7.79 -28.58
N ALA A 92 -10.41 -7.28 -29.39
CA ALA A 92 -11.53 -6.50 -28.85
C ALA A 92 -12.46 -7.36 -27.94
N GLY A 93 -13.07 -6.77 -26.91
CA GLY A 93 -14.06 -7.47 -26.07
C GLY A 93 -13.50 -8.57 -25.15
N ARG A 94 -12.20 -8.56 -24.84
CA ARG A 94 -11.55 -9.52 -23.94
C ARG A 94 -12.28 -9.67 -22.60
N THR A 95 -12.29 -10.90 -22.10
CA THR A 95 -12.70 -11.27 -20.74
C THR A 95 -11.58 -11.95 -19.95
N SER A 96 -10.40 -12.11 -20.58
CA SER A 96 -9.16 -12.60 -19.99
C SER A 96 -8.01 -11.69 -20.39
N LYS A 97 -7.01 -11.56 -19.51
CA LYS A 97 -5.87 -10.67 -19.73
C LYS A 97 -5.08 -11.10 -20.96
N GLU A 98 -4.81 -10.14 -21.84
CA GLU A 98 -3.73 -10.25 -22.84
C GLU A 98 -2.59 -9.32 -22.44
N ARG A 99 -1.36 -9.72 -22.77
CA ARG A 99 -0.13 -9.12 -22.32
C ARG A 99 0.65 -8.46 -23.46
N VAL A 100 1.19 -7.28 -23.16
CA VAL A 100 2.08 -6.50 -24.02
C VAL A 100 3.45 -6.38 -23.37
N VAL A 101 4.50 -6.69 -24.12
CA VAL A 101 5.89 -6.50 -23.69
C VAL A 101 6.54 -5.34 -24.44
N VAL A 102 7.12 -4.39 -23.72
CA VAL A 102 7.87 -3.27 -24.30
C VAL A 102 9.36 -3.53 -24.11
N ARG A 103 10.13 -3.62 -25.19
CA ARG A 103 11.57 -3.92 -25.17
C ARG A 103 12.35 -2.72 -25.69
N GLY A 104 12.93 -1.96 -24.77
CA GLY A 104 13.70 -0.77 -25.07
C GLY A 104 13.29 0.45 -24.24
N SER A 105 14.15 1.46 -24.27
CA SER A 105 13.95 2.73 -23.55
C SER A 105 13.64 3.85 -24.53
N GLY A 106 12.77 4.77 -24.13
CA GLY A 106 12.36 5.88 -24.99
C GLY A 106 11.74 7.01 -24.19
N SER A 107 11.32 8.06 -24.89
CA SER A 107 10.67 9.22 -24.25
C SER A 107 9.18 9.28 -24.52
N VAL A 108 8.43 9.77 -23.53
CA VAL A 108 6.99 10.03 -23.60
C VAL A 108 6.75 11.45 -23.10
N SER A 109 5.91 12.23 -23.78
CA SER A 109 5.57 13.59 -23.32
C SER A 109 4.75 13.55 -22.04
N ALA A 110 5.04 14.42 -21.06
CA ALA A 110 4.25 14.61 -19.85
C ALA A 110 2.81 15.05 -20.16
N GLY A 111 2.56 15.61 -21.35
CA GLY A 111 1.23 15.95 -21.86
C GLY A 111 0.52 14.80 -22.59
N SER A 112 1.01 13.57 -22.46
CA SER A 112 0.47 12.39 -23.15
C SER A 112 0.30 11.20 -22.21
N ARG A 113 -0.33 10.14 -22.72
CA ARG A 113 -0.59 8.91 -21.97
C ARG A 113 -0.57 7.66 -22.83
N ILE A 114 -0.21 6.55 -22.19
CA ILE A 114 -0.43 5.20 -22.70
C ILE A 114 -1.61 4.63 -21.91
N SER A 115 -2.72 4.42 -22.60
CA SER A 115 -3.98 4.01 -21.98
C SER A 115 -4.12 2.50 -21.97
N LEU A 116 -4.30 1.92 -20.79
CA LEU A 116 -4.56 0.50 -20.59
C LEU A 116 -6.08 0.25 -20.59
N PRO A 117 -6.65 -0.43 -21.61
CA PRO A 117 -8.03 -0.91 -21.54
C PRO A 117 -8.13 -2.11 -20.58
N SER A 118 -9.36 -2.51 -20.23
CA SER A 118 -9.60 -3.69 -19.39
C SER A 118 -8.90 -4.94 -19.93
N TYR A 119 -8.52 -5.84 -19.03
CA TYR A 119 -7.87 -7.10 -19.37
C TYR A 119 -6.54 -6.90 -20.13
N THR A 120 -5.73 -5.96 -19.66
CA THR A 120 -4.41 -5.66 -20.23
C THR A 120 -3.33 -5.82 -19.18
N ALA A 121 -2.36 -6.68 -19.45
CA ALA A 121 -1.09 -6.71 -18.73
C ALA A 121 -0.02 -5.98 -19.55
N LEU A 122 0.68 -5.04 -18.93
CA LEU A 122 1.79 -4.31 -19.53
C LEU A 122 3.07 -4.68 -18.79
N ASP A 123 4.12 -5.01 -19.54
CA ASP A 123 5.44 -5.30 -19.00
C ASP A 123 6.50 -4.48 -19.74
N VAL A 124 7.13 -3.51 -19.06
CA VAL A 124 8.05 -2.55 -19.68
C VAL A 124 9.50 -2.90 -19.33
N CYS A 125 10.17 -3.59 -20.26
CA CYS A 125 11.55 -4.05 -20.16
C CYS A 125 12.53 -3.01 -20.69
N GLY A 126 12.39 -1.80 -20.16
CA GLY A 126 13.21 -0.64 -20.47
C GLY A 126 12.79 0.52 -19.58
N THR A 127 13.10 1.74 -19.99
CA THR A 127 12.80 2.96 -19.24
C THR A 127 11.94 3.90 -20.07
N ILE A 128 10.85 4.39 -19.48
CA ILE A 128 10.11 5.54 -20.00
C ILE A 128 10.69 6.81 -19.39
N ASN A 129 11.35 7.62 -20.22
CA ASN A 129 11.78 8.95 -19.81
C ASN A 129 10.69 9.98 -20.12
N VAL A 130 10.10 10.59 -19.10
CA VAL A 130 9.01 11.55 -19.26
C VAL A 130 9.56 12.96 -19.43
N THR A 131 9.22 13.59 -20.56
CA THR A 131 9.76 14.89 -20.97
C THR A 131 8.68 15.94 -21.18
N GLY A 132 9.05 17.22 -21.08
CA GLY A 132 8.13 18.33 -21.32
C GLY A 132 7.18 18.57 -20.15
N SER A 133 6.03 19.19 -20.44
CA SER A 133 5.00 19.52 -19.46
C SER A 133 3.61 19.06 -19.94
N GLY A 134 2.66 19.02 -19.02
CA GLY A 134 1.29 18.62 -19.28
C GLY A 134 0.33 19.13 -18.21
N SER A 135 -0.96 18.85 -18.38
CA SER A 135 -1.98 19.09 -17.36
C SER A 135 -3.07 18.02 -17.40
N GLY A 136 -3.87 17.94 -16.33
CA GLY A 136 -4.99 17.01 -16.23
C GLY A 136 -4.57 15.55 -16.05
N ASP A 137 -5.35 14.64 -16.63
CA ASP A 137 -5.23 13.19 -16.45
C ASP A 137 -4.18 12.57 -17.40
N GLN A 138 -2.90 12.96 -17.26
CA GLN A 138 -1.79 12.45 -18.07
C GLN A 138 -0.77 11.67 -17.22
N ALA A 139 -0.35 10.53 -17.75
CA ALA A 139 0.65 9.65 -17.14
C ALA A 139 1.21 8.71 -18.21
N PRO A 140 2.51 8.37 -18.19
CA PRO A 140 3.05 7.38 -19.13
C PRO A 140 2.40 6.00 -18.96
N VAL A 141 1.73 5.72 -17.83
CA VAL A 141 0.82 4.59 -17.66
C VAL A 141 -0.49 5.09 -17.06
N TYR A 142 -1.57 4.96 -17.83
CA TYR A 142 -2.88 5.52 -17.48
C TYR A 142 -3.98 4.49 -17.63
N SER A 143 -4.97 4.53 -16.73
CA SER A 143 -6.23 3.84 -16.95
C SER A 143 -7.39 4.50 -16.21
N ARG A 144 -8.59 4.47 -16.81
CA ARG A 144 -9.80 5.03 -16.22
C ARG A 144 -11.03 4.19 -16.52
N GLY A 145 -11.79 3.84 -15.49
CA GLY A 145 -13.06 3.09 -15.63
C GLY A 145 -12.88 1.66 -16.16
N THR A 146 -11.72 1.06 -15.94
CA THR A 146 -11.35 -0.27 -16.44
C THR A 146 -11.22 -1.30 -15.32
N ARG A 147 -11.05 -2.56 -15.72
CA ARG A 147 -10.85 -3.67 -14.79
C ARG A 147 -9.82 -4.67 -15.25
N ASP A 148 -9.27 -5.44 -14.32
CA ASP A 148 -8.36 -6.55 -14.58
C ASP A 148 -7.10 -6.11 -15.34
N ILE A 149 -6.46 -5.04 -14.85
CA ILE A 149 -5.24 -4.47 -15.44
C ILE A 149 -4.01 -4.82 -14.60
N GLU A 150 -2.87 -4.94 -15.26
CA GLU A 150 -1.61 -5.28 -14.61
C GLU A 150 -0.45 -4.50 -15.22
N VAL A 151 0.44 -4.01 -14.36
CA VAL A 151 1.73 -3.41 -14.74
C VAL A 151 2.81 -4.22 -14.03
N GLN A 152 3.50 -5.09 -14.76
CA GLN A 152 4.36 -6.10 -14.19
C GLN A 152 5.73 -5.54 -13.81
N HIS A 153 6.40 -4.89 -14.77
CA HIS A 153 7.60 -4.11 -14.56
C HIS A 153 7.46 -2.74 -15.20
N LEU A 154 7.95 -1.73 -14.52
CA LEU A 154 8.01 -0.37 -15.04
C LEU A 154 9.20 0.40 -14.47
N ASN A 155 10.02 0.96 -15.34
CA ASN A 155 10.99 1.98 -14.96
C ASN A 155 10.59 3.34 -15.54
N VAL A 156 10.54 4.38 -14.70
CA VAL A 156 10.23 5.76 -15.13
C VAL A 156 11.30 6.73 -14.67
N THR A 157 11.69 7.64 -15.55
CA THR A 157 12.53 8.82 -15.22
C THR A 157 11.87 10.12 -15.68
N GLY A 158 12.44 11.24 -15.28
CA GLY A 158 12.01 12.57 -15.73
C GLY A 158 10.90 13.17 -14.87
N ALA A 159 10.07 14.01 -15.47
CA ALA A 159 9.12 14.88 -14.77
C ALA A 159 7.65 14.61 -15.18
N PRO A 160 7.06 13.46 -14.82
CA PRO A 160 5.64 13.22 -15.08
C PRO A 160 4.75 14.11 -14.21
N LEU A 161 3.47 14.25 -14.58
CA LEU A 161 2.45 14.69 -13.62
C LEU A 161 2.20 13.57 -12.60
N TYR A 162 1.94 12.38 -13.13
CA TYR A 162 1.83 11.11 -12.41
C TYR A 162 2.65 10.07 -13.16
N GLY A 163 3.51 9.30 -12.50
CA GLY A 163 4.21 8.18 -13.11
C GLY A 163 3.25 7.06 -13.52
N ILE A 164 2.31 6.71 -12.64
CA ILE A 164 1.15 5.88 -12.92
C ILE A 164 -0.09 6.63 -12.45
N PHE A 165 -1.15 6.63 -13.26
CA PHE A 165 -2.44 7.17 -12.86
C PHE A 165 -3.61 6.26 -13.19
N LEU A 166 -4.27 5.74 -12.16
CA LEU A 166 -5.42 4.86 -12.27
C LEU A 166 -6.64 5.49 -11.60
N ARG A 167 -7.76 5.56 -12.30
CA ARG A 167 -8.99 6.23 -11.82
C ARG A 167 -10.23 5.36 -11.99
N ASN A 168 -11.00 5.15 -10.93
CA ASN A 168 -12.21 4.33 -10.92
C ASN A 168 -11.97 2.93 -11.53
N VAL A 169 -10.89 2.26 -11.12
CA VAL A 169 -10.46 0.97 -11.66
C VAL A 169 -10.79 -0.20 -10.71
N GLN A 170 -10.79 -1.42 -11.21
CA GLN A 170 -11.03 -2.64 -10.42
C GLN A 170 -10.01 -3.73 -10.73
N ASN A 171 -9.59 -4.52 -9.75
CA ASN A 171 -8.67 -5.66 -9.92
C ASN A 171 -7.36 -5.24 -10.59
N VAL A 172 -6.55 -4.47 -9.87
CA VAL A 172 -5.26 -3.95 -10.34
C VAL A 172 -4.13 -4.73 -9.70
N VAL A 173 -3.10 -5.05 -10.49
CA VAL A 173 -1.81 -5.51 -9.98
C VAL A 173 -0.71 -4.58 -10.48
N LEU A 174 0.04 -3.97 -9.55
CA LEU A 174 1.32 -3.31 -9.83
C LEU A 174 2.42 -4.20 -9.25
N GLY A 175 3.30 -4.71 -10.11
CA GLY A 175 4.40 -5.60 -9.75
C GLY A 175 5.60 -4.83 -9.23
N GLN A 176 6.67 -4.79 -10.02
CA GLN A 176 7.94 -4.16 -9.72
C GLN A 176 8.04 -2.79 -10.39
N ILE A 177 7.91 -1.74 -9.61
CA ILE A 177 7.85 -0.37 -10.12
C ILE A 177 9.03 0.43 -9.58
N ASP A 178 9.87 0.95 -10.46
CA ASP A 178 11.01 1.79 -10.10
C ASP A 178 10.90 3.15 -10.81
N MET A 179 10.77 4.22 -10.02
CA MET A 179 10.64 5.58 -10.52
C MET A 179 11.74 6.47 -9.94
N ARG A 180 12.62 6.97 -10.82
CA ARG A 180 13.66 7.95 -10.48
C ARG A 180 13.30 9.28 -11.13
N LEU A 181 12.44 10.03 -10.44
CA LEU A 181 11.79 11.23 -10.96
C LEU A 181 12.58 12.50 -10.60
N SER A 182 12.29 13.58 -11.32
CA SER A 182 12.77 14.92 -11.03
C SER A 182 11.66 15.91 -10.64
N ALA A 183 10.40 15.51 -10.78
CA ALA A 183 9.20 16.23 -10.36
C ALA A 183 7.98 15.27 -10.39
N GLY A 184 6.82 15.76 -9.96
CA GLY A 184 5.54 15.06 -10.09
C GLY A 184 5.21 14.14 -8.92
N LEU A 185 4.22 13.28 -9.15
CA LEU A 185 3.75 12.24 -8.23
C LEU A 185 4.09 10.86 -8.82
N GLY A 186 4.53 9.91 -7.99
CA GLY A 186 4.84 8.55 -8.43
C GLY A 186 3.61 7.78 -8.92
N VAL A 187 2.82 7.25 -7.99
CA VAL A 187 1.62 6.44 -8.28
C VAL A 187 0.38 7.08 -7.66
N ARG A 188 -0.59 7.45 -8.50
CA ARG A 188 -1.90 7.94 -8.07
C ARG A 188 -2.99 6.91 -8.43
N ILE A 189 -3.76 6.50 -7.43
CA ILE A 189 -4.89 5.58 -7.60
C ILE A 189 -6.11 6.18 -6.93
N ASP A 190 -7.13 6.58 -7.68
CA ASP A 190 -8.29 7.24 -7.08
C ASP A 190 -9.64 6.87 -7.68
N ASN A 191 -10.72 7.40 -7.11
CA ASN A 191 -12.07 7.33 -7.65
C ASN A 191 -12.64 8.70 -8.02
N ARG A 192 -11.78 9.71 -8.23
CA ARG A 192 -12.20 11.11 -8.36
C ARG A 192 -12.90 11.44 -9.68
N GLY A 193 -13.03 10.46 -10.58
CA GLY A 193 -13.88 10.58 -11.77
C GLY A 193 -15.37 10.32 -11.48
N ASP A 194 -15.66 9.45 -10.51
CA ASP A 194 -17.00 9.15 -9.99
C ASP A 194 -16.87 8.63 -8.55
N THR A 195 -17.15 9.49 -7.57
CA THR A 195 -16.96 9.13 -6.16
C THR A 195 -18.02 8.17 -5.61
N SER A 196 -19.07 7.86 -6.40
CA SER A 196 -20.04 6.81 -6.05
C SER A 196 -19.46 5.41 -6.28
N GLN A 197 -18.44 5.30 -7.14
CA GLN A 197 -17.81 4.03 -7.50
C GLN A 197 -16.38 3.98 -6.95
N TRP A 198 -16.19 3.22 -5.88
CA TRP A 198 -14.86 2.97 -5.33
C TRP A 198 -13.93 2.32 -6.36
N THR A 199 -12.65 2.74 -6.36
CA THR A 199 -11.60 1.90 -6.94
C THR A 199 -11.41 0.70 -6.02
N ARG A 200 -11.37 -0.52 -6.57
CA ARG A 200 -11.42 -1.75 -5.78
C ARG A 200 -10.34 -2.77 -6.11
N ASN A 201 -9.94 -3.53 -5.08
CA ASN A 201 -9.05 -4.67 -5.20
C ASN A 201 -7.74 -4.33 -5.94
N VAL A 202 -6.91 -3.54 -5.27
CA VAL A 202 -5.61 -3.08 -5.77
C VAL A 202 -4.51 -3.82 -5.01
N ARG A 203 -3.59 -4.45 -5.75
CA ARG A 203 -2.37 -5.06 -5.23
C ARG A 203 -1.16 -4.31 -5.76
N ILE A 204 -0.27 -3.90 -4.88
CA ILE A 204 1.02 -3.30 -5.17
C ILE A 204 2.09 -4.18 -4.53
N ASP A 205 3.01 -4.72 -5.31
CA ASP A 205 4.05 -5.61 -4.79
C ASP A 205 5.23 -4.80 -4.26
N ASP A 206 5.91 -4.08 -5.14
CA ASP A 206 7.02 -3.20 -4.77
C ASP A 206 7.00 -1.92 -5.61
N VAL A 207 7.05 -0.78 -4.92
CA VAL A 207 7.18 0.53 -5.55
C VAL A 207 8.35 1.26 -4.91
N TYR A 208 9.38 1.52 -5.71
CA TYR A 208 10.46 2.45 -5.41
C TYR A 208 10.21 3.79 -6.11
N VAL A 209 10.20 4.89 -5.36
CA VAL A 209 10.12 6.25 -5.92
C VAL A 209 11.18 7.14 -5.29
N SER A 210 11.95 7.84 -6.12
CA SER A 210 12.84 8.91 -5.68
C SER A 210 12.64 10.20 -6.46
N GLY A 211 12.79 11.35 -5.79
CA GLY A 211 12.83 12.67 -6.44
C GLY A 211 11.49 13.21 -6.97
N ALA A 212 10.38 12.55 -6.66
CA ALA A 212 9.04 13.10 -6.87
C ALA A 212 8.88 14.41 -6.08
N SER A 213 8.28 15.45 -6.69
CA SER A 213 8.00 16.72 -5.99
C SER A 213 6.71 16.67 -5.16
N SER A 214 5.90 15.63 -5.34
CA SER A 214 4.66 15.36 -4.59
C SER A 214 4.79 14.01 -3.86
N HIS A 215 3.74 13.19 -3.79
CA HIS A 215 3.75 11.88 -3.13
C HIS A 215 4.48 10.81 -3.95
N ALA A 216 5.02 9.81 -3.27
CA ALA A 216 5.48 8.59 -3.93
C ALA A 216 4.29 7.71 -4.32
N VAL A 217 3.43 7.36 -3.36
CA VAL A 217 2.17 6.64 -3.63
C VAL A 217 1.02 7.33 -2.90
N GLU A 218 -0.06 7.59 -3.62
CA GLU A 218 -1.30 8.10 -3.07
C GLU A 218 -2.52 7.30 -3.58
N THR A 219 -3.33 6.86 -2.62
CA THR A 219 -4.68 6.36 -2.89
C THR A 219 -5.72 7.39 -2.49
N TYR A 220 -6.82 7.53 -3.23
CA TYR A 220 -7.98 8.35 -2.84
C TYR A 220 -9.32 7.69 -3.20
N GLY A 221 -10.04 7.15 -2.22
CA GLY A 221 -11.34 6.49 -2.46
C GLY A 221 -11.15 5.07 -2.96
N VAL A 222 -10.36 4.29 -2.22
CA VAL A 222 -9.97 2.91 -2.55
C VAL A 222 -10.48 1.94 -1.48
N ASP A 223 -11.09 0.84 -1.92
CA ASP A 223 -11.61 -0.23 -1.08
C ASP A 223 -10.94 -1.57 -1.46
N GLY A 224 -10.16 -2.12 -0.53
CA GLY A 224 -9.35 -3.29 -0.79
C GLY A 224 -8.01 -2.92 -1.42
N LEU A 225 -7.01 -2.70 -0.56
CA LEU A 225 -5.63 -2.41 -0.96
C LEU A 225 -4.68 -3.39 -0.28
N THR A 226 -3.80 -4.03 -1.06
CA THR A 226 -2.67 -4.79 -0.53
C THR A 226 -1.38 -4.18 -1.05
N VAL A 227 -0.45 -3.86 -0.14
CA VAL A 227 0.86 -3.31 -0.48
C VAL A 227 1.94 -4.20 0.14
N GLY A 228 2.90 -4.65 -0.66
CA GLY A 228 4.15 -5.20 -0.16
C GLY A 228 5.00 -4.08 0.42
N THR A 229 5.80 -3.42 -0.41
CA THR A 229 6.70 -2.36 0.02
C THR A 229 6.50 -1.08 -0.77
N VAL A 230 6.49 0.06 -0.07
CA VAL A 230 6.72 1.38 -0.67
C VAL A 230 8.04 1.91 -0.16
N THR A 231 8.99 2.13 -1.07
CA THR A 231 10.28 2.73 -0.79
C THR A 231 10.33 4.15 -1.37
N ALA A 232 10.36 5.16 -0.50
CA ALA A 232 10.35 6.57 -0.90
C ALA A 232 11.67 7.27 -0.52
N ARG A 233 12.32 7.97 -1.47
CA ARG A 233 13.59 8.67 -1.24
C ARG A 233 13.53 10.10 -1.75
N ASN A 234 13.74 11.10 -0.87
CA ASN A 234 13.75 12.52 -1.26
C ASN A 234 12.47 12.89 -2.03
N VAL A 235 11.32 12.62 -1.42
CA VAL A 235 10.00 12.81 -2.00
C VAL A 235 9.38 14.05 -1.36
N GLY A 236 8.82 14.96 -2.16
CA GLY A 236 8.38 16.28 -1.71
C GLY A 236 7.25 16.26 -0.67
N GLU A 237 6.37 15.26 -0.71
CA GLU A 237 5.26 15.13 0.23
C GLU A 237 5.29 13.79 0.99
N SER A 238 4.34 12.88 0.75
CA SER A 238 4.27 11.62 1.49
C SER A 238 4.98 10.49 0.79
N GLY A 239 5.57 9.56 1.55
CA GLY A 239 5.98 8.27 1.03
C GLY A 239 4.76 7.46 0.59
N LEU A 240 3.86 7.16 1.53
CA LEU A 240 2.55 6.59 1.27
C LEU A 240 1.46 7.45 1.91
N LEU A 241 0.51 7.91 1.09
CA LEU A 241 -0.71 8.58 1.53
C LEU A 241 -1.92 7.67 1.27
N LEU A 242 -2.57 7.24 2.35
CA LEU A 242 -3.88 6.63 2.31
C LEU A 242 -4.94 7.71 2.53
N ASN A 243 -5.55 8.16 1.45
CA ASN A 243 -6.62 9.15 1.45
C ASN A 243 -7.95 8.42 1.26
N GLN A 244 -8.90 8.54 2.20
CA GLN A 244 -10.20 7.86 2.12
C GLN A 244 -10.08 6.39 1.66
N THR A 245 -9.15 5.63 2.22
CA THR A 245 -8.93 4.21 1.86
C THR A 245 -9.48 3.32 2.97
N ILE A 246 -10.08 2.18 2.61
CA ILE A 246 -10.60 1.18 3.54
C ILE A 246 -10.11 -0.21 3.15
N ASN A 247 -10.10 -1.13 4.11
CA ASN A 247 -9.71 -2.53 3.90
C ASN A 247 -8.30 -2.63 3.28
N ALA A 248 -7.31 -2.05 3.96
CA ALA A 248 -5.93 -1.99 3.48
C ALA A 248 -4.98 -2.82 4.34
N THR A 249 -4.08 -3.55 3.69
CA THR A 249 -2.92 -4.19 4.32
C THR A 249 -1.66 -3.67 3.65
N VAL A 250 -0.72 -3.15 4.44
CA VAL A 250 0.57 -2.63 3.98
C VAL A 250 1.67 -3.35 4.74
N SER A 251 2.58 -4.02 4.04
CA SER A 251 3.64 -4.77 4.72
C SER A 251 4.72 -3.83 5.23
N LYS A 252 5.20 -2.90 4.38
CA LYS A 252 6.23 -1.94 4.75
C LYS A 252 6.11 -0.60 4.03
N VAL A 253 6.29 0.48 4.79
CA VAL A 253 6.64 1.82 4.26
C VAL A 253 8.05 2.14 4.70
N ASP A 254 8.95 2.35 3.74
CA ASP A 254 10.35 2.68 3.97
C ASP A 254 10.66 4.03 3.34
N ALA A 255 10.71 5.09 4.14
CA ALA A 255 10.90 6.45 3.64
C ALA A 255 12.17 7.11 4.19
N GLU A 256 12.84 7.86 3.33
CA GLU A 256 13.95 8.72 3.72
C GLU A 256 13.78 10.10 3.08
N ASN A 257 13.87 11.14 3.90
CA ASN A 257 13.68 12.53 3.49
C ASN A 257 12.36 12.78 2.74
N ALA A 258 11.28 12.09 3.14
CA ALA A 258 9.95 12.34 2.61
C ALA A 258 9.30 13.51 3.36
N GLY A 259 8.83 14.53 2.64
CA GLY A 259 8.03 15.62 3.20
C GLY A 259 8.82 16.67 3.98
N THR A 260 10.14 16.80 3.74
CA THR A 260 11.00 17.77 4.43
C THR A 260 10.43 19.19 4.34
N GLY A 261 10.30 19.86 5.50
CA GLY A 261 9.80 21.24 5.56
C GLY A 261 8.31 21.39 5.25
N THR A 262 7.55 20.29 5.13
CA THR A 262 6.13 20.30 4.80
C THR A 262 5.24 19.86 5.98
N GLY A 263 3.93 19.78 5.73
CA GLY A 263 2.94 19.16 6.61
C GLY A 263 2.78 17.64 6.44
N TYR A 264 3.52 17.00 5.53
CA TYR A 264 3.34 15.59 5.17
C TYR A 264 4.20 14.63 6.00
N ALA A 265 4.09 13.33 5.70
CA ALA A 265 4.70 12.26 6.47
C ALA A 265 5.19 11.12 5.58
N ALA A 266 6.16 10.35 6.06
CA ALA A 266 6.52 9.06 5.45
C ALA A 266 5.29 8.18 5.22
N PHE A 267 4.45 8.02 6.25
CA PHE A 267 3.14 7.38 6.15
C PHE A 267 2.03 8.30 6.65
N ARG A 268 1.05 8.61 5.79
CA ARG A 268 -0.06 9.51 6.09
C ARG A 268 -1.42 8.85 5.86
N MET A 269 -2.35 9.09 6.77
CA MET A 269 -3.76 8.74 6.66
C MET A 269 -4.62 10.01 6.71
N ALA A 270 -5.50 10.20 5.74
CA ALA A 270 -6.29 11.43 5.61
C ALA A 270 -7.72 11.20 5.12
N ASN A 271 -8.58 12.17 5.42
CA ASN A 271 -9.94 12.33 4.89
C ASN A 271 -10.82 11.08 5.10
N ARG A 272 -11.07 10.73 6.36
CA ARG A 272 -11.89 9.57 6.75
C ARG A 272 -11.33 8.23 6.27
N ASN A 273 -10.00 8.16 6.14
CA ASN A 273 -9.32 6.89 5.92
C ASN A 273 -9.68 5.90 7.04
N GLY A 274 -9.97 4.66 6.67
CA GLY A 274 -10.37 3.59 7.59
C GLY A 274 -11.80 3.66 8.11
N ARG A 275 -12.61 4.65 7.70
CA ARG A 275 -14.02 4.75 8.11
C ARG A 275 -14.92 3.88 7.23
N ILE A 276 -15.65 2.94 7.82
CA ILE A 276 -16.68 2.13 7.15
C ILE A 276 -18.04 2.46 7.76
N GLY A 277 -18.94 3.04 6.95
CA GLY A 277 -20.18 3.63 7.46
C GLY A 277 -19.86 4.75 8.46
N SER A 278 -20.29 4.58 9.71
CA SER A 278 -19.96 5.48 10.83
C SER A 278 -18.86 4.94 11.75
N SER A 279 -18.37 3.71 11.52
CA SER A 279 -17.42 3.03 12.40
C SER A 279 -15.98 3.17 11.94
N TYR A 280 -15.06 3.05 12.89
CA TYR A 280 -13.61 2.93 12.70
C TYR A 280 -13.10 1.56 13.16
N SER A 281 -13.86 0.48 12.98
CA SER A 281 -13.37 -0.88 13.21
C SER A 281 -12.06 -1.11 12.44
N THR A 282 -11.08 -1.77 13.06
CA THR A 282 -9.75 -1.95 12.46
C THR A 282 -9.83 -2.64 11.10
N ASN A 283 -9.51 -1.90 10.03
CA ASN A 283 -9.48 -2.38 8.66
C ASN A 283 -8.24 -1.89 7.89
N ILE A 284 -7.40 -1.07 8.50
CA ILE A 284 -6.07 -0.69 8.01
C ILE A 284 -5.03 -1.40 8.87
N ARG A 285 -4.22 -2.27 8.27
CA ARG A 285 -3.12 -2.96 8.94
C ARG A 285 -1.80 -2.61 8.27
N VAL A 286 -0.85 -2.11 9.05
CA VAL A 286 0.48 -1.74 8.58
C VAL A 286 1.52 -2.52 9.38
N GLY A 287 2.32 -3.33 8.69
CA GLY A 287 3.35 -4.16 9.32
C GLY A 287 4.50 -3.32 9.88
N GLU A 288 5.07 -2.44 9.05
CA GLU A 288 6.19 -1.61 9.48
C GLU A 288 6.21 -0.24 8.81
N VAL A 289 6.47 0.80 9.60
CA VAL A 289 6.82 2.13 9.10
C VAL A 289 8.23 2.48 9.53
N VAL A 290 9.09 2.73 8.55
CA VAL A 290 10.45 3.21 8.75
C VAL A 290 10.59 4.60 8.16
N ALA A 291 11.04 5.57 8.95
CA ALA A 291 11.31 6.93 8.48
C ALA A 291 12.66 7.45 8.99
N ARG A 292 13.46 8.01 8.08
CA ARG A 292 14.75 8.67 8.36
C ARG A 292 14.74 10.08 7.80
N GLY A 293 14.97 11.08 8.65
CA GLY A 293 14.91 12.48 8.22
C GLY A 293 13.50 12.88 7.76
N GLY A 294 13.41 13.93 6.93
CA GLY A 294 12.16 14.31 6.29
C GLY A 294 11.21 15.15 7.14
N GLY A 295 9.94 15.14 6.76
CA GLY A 295 8.82 15.65 7.54
C GLY A 295 8.45 14.70 8.67
N ARG A 296 7.16 14.44 8.86
CA ARG A 296 6.69 13.53 9.92
C ARG A 296 7.02 12.08 9.57
N GLY A 297 7.09 11.21 10.57
CA GLY A 297 7.13 9.77 10.35
C GLY A 297 5.73 9.22 10.05
N VAL A 298 4.83 9.32 11.02
CA VAL A 298 3.43 8.89 10.88
C VAL A 298 2.51 10.10 11.09
N PHE A 299 1.50 10.26 10.23
CA PHE A 299 0.50 11.30 10.39
C PHE A 299 -0.92 10.79 10.13
N CYS A 300 -1.77 10.82 11.15
CA CYS A 300 -3.20 10.59 11.03
C CYS A 300 -3.95 11.92 11.17
N VAL A 301 -4.85 12.22 10.22
CA VAL A 301 -5.60 13.48 10.23
C VAL A 301 -6.98 13.39 9.57
N SER A 302 -7.82 14.40 9.82
CA SER A 302 -9.09 14.65 9.13
C SER A 302 -10.04 13.47 9.27
N GLU A 303 -10.37 13.14 10.52
CA GLU A 303 -11.30 12.08 10.88
C GLU A 303 -10.85 10.69 10.40
N SER A 304 -9.55 10.41 10.37
CA SER A 304 -9.04 9.11 9.93
C SER A 304 -8.88 8.14 11.10
N GLY A 305 -8.75 6.84 10.81
CA GLY A 305 -8.76 5.86 11.88
C GLY A 305 -8.77 4.40 11.45
N GLY A 306 -9.22 3.53 12.36
CA GLY A 306 -9.39 2.10 12.13
C GLY A 306 -8.08 1.42 11.74
N ALA A 307 -6.97 1.85 12.34
CA ALA A 307 -5.63 1.54 11.89
C ALA A 307 -4.77 0.95 13.00
N THR A 308 -4.04 -0.11 12.67
CA THR A 308 -2.99 -0.68 13.51
C THR A 308 -1.66 -0.63 12.76
N ILE A 309 -0.64 -0.09 13.41
CA ILE A 309 0.76 -0.15 12.94
C ILE A 309 1.53 -1.04 13.91
N ASP A 310 2.04 -2.17 13.40
CA ASP A 310 2.69 -3.18 14.23
C ASP A 310 4.08 -2.72 14.69
N ARG A 311 4.92 -2.27 13.74
CA ARG A 311 6.30 -1.84 14.01
C ARG A 311 6.58 -0.43 13.52
N ILE A 312 7.27 0.36 14.34
CA ILE A 312 7.60 1.75 14.04
C ILE A 312 9.09 2.00 14.29
N THR A 313 9.82 2.49 13.29
CA THR A 313 11.24 2.86 13.41
C THR A 313 11.45 4.25 12.81
N LEU A 314 11.45 5.29 13.65
CA LEU A 314 11.58 6.68 13.23
C LEU A 314 12.85 7.30 13.80
N SER A 315 13.59 8.01 12.95
CA SER A 315 14.81 8.70 13.34
C SER A 315 14.93 10.06 12.68
N ASN A 316 15.18 11.09 13.49
CA ASN A 316 15.43 12.46 13.05
C ASN A 316 14.38 13.04 12.09
N THR A 317 13.12 12.63 12.24
CA THR A 317 11.98 13.16 11.48
C THR A 317 11.63 14.58 11.94
N GLY A 318 11.17 15.43 11.03
CA GLY A 318 10.86 16.82 11.29
C GLY A 318 9.49 17.06 11.96
N ASN A 319 9.36 18.22 12.62
CA ASN A 319 8.15 18.73 13.27
C ASN A 319 7.56 17.80 14.34
N ASN A 320 6.78 16.79 13.95
CA ASN A 320 6.29 15.73 14.82
C ASN A 320 6.77 14.39 14.27
N ALA A 321 7.46 13.57 15.07
CA ALA A 321 7.79 12.22 14.63
C ALA A 321 6.52 11.42 14.34
N ILE A 322 5.52 11.57 15.20
CA ILE A 322 4.17 11.05 15.00
C ILE A 322 3.18 12.16 15.33
N LEU A 323 2.21 12.41 14.45
CA LEU A 323 1.07 13.28 14.75
C LEU A 323 -0.24 12.51 14.57
N ILE A 324 -1.06 12.49 15.61
CA ILE A 324 -2.42 11.97 15.59
C ILE A 324 -3.35 13.16 15.85
N GLU A 325 -4.12 13.56 14.85
CA GLU A 325 -4.95 14.76 14.90
C GLU A 325 -6.39 14.49 14.45
N ASN A 326 -7.33 14.50 15.40
CA ASN A 326 -8.74 14.16 15.17
C ASN A 326 -8.91 12.77 14.53
N CYS A 327 -8.30 11.75 15.14
CA CYS A 327 -8.34 10.36 14.68
C CYS A 327 -9.04 9.41 15.64
N TYR A 328 -9.43 8.24 15.12
CA TYR A 328 -10.29 7.31 15.85
C TYR A 328 -9.82 5.85 15.73
N ASN A 329 -9.74 5.12 16.83
CA ASN A 329 -9.30 3.71 16.85
C ASN A 329 -7.96 3.51 16.11
N VAL A 330 -6.91 4.16 16.63
CA VAL A 330 -5.54 4.04 16.10
C VAL A 330 -4.65 3.38 17.13
N ASN A 331 -3.99 2.29 16.75
CA ASN A 331 -3.06 1.55 17.58
C ASN A 331 -1.63 1.65 17.00
N LEU A 332 -0.76 2.34 17.72
CA LEU A 332 0.62 2.61 17.33
C LEU A 332 1.59 1.66 18.02
N ALA A 333 2.49 1.07 17.24
CA ALA A 333 3.52 0.14 17.69
C ALA A 333 2.95 -1.05 18.47
N ALA A 334 1.95 -1.71 17.85
CA ALA A 334 1.25 -2.84 18.46
C ALA A 334 2.19 -4.01 18.84
N GLN A 335 3.33 -4.14 18.18
CA GLN A 335 4.38 -5.10 18.50
C GLN A 335 5.60 -4.43 19.13
N SER A 336 6.14 -3.39 18.50
CA SER A 336 7.31 -2.66 19.01
C SER A 336 7.54 -1.35 18.26
N GLY A 337 8.34 -0.46 18.84
CA GLY A 337 8.90 0.63 18.04
C GLY A 337 9.97 1.46 18.72
N THR A 338 10.66 2.26 17.91
CA THR A 338 11.67 3.22 18.33
C THR A 338 11.41 4.56 17.68
N VAL A 339 11.48 5.63 18.46
CA VAL A 339 11.49 7.02 17.98
C VAL A 339 12.73 7.70 18.57
N THR A 340 13.67 8.09 17.71
CA THR A 340 14.95 8.66 18.14
C THR A 340 15.20 10.02 17.52
N GLY A 341 15.36 11.04 18.36
CA GLY A 341 15.52 12.42 17.93
C GLY A 341 14.30 12.94 17.18
N GLY A 342 14.47 14.08 16.51
CA GLY A 342 13.41 14.69 15.70
C GLY A 342 12.27 15.30 16.51
N GLY A 343 11.10 15.37 15.90
CA GLY A 343 9.89 15.94 16.48
C GLY A 343 9.22 15.12 17.58
N GLU A 344 8.27 15.72 18.29
CA GLU A 344 7.48 15.03 19.33
C GLU A 344 6.50 13.99 18.74
N ILE A 345 6.13 12.99 19.54
CA ILE A 345 4.95 12.15 19.35
C ILE A 345 3.76 12.90 19.95
N ARG A 346 2.83 13.38 19.12
CA ARG A 346 1.75 14.27 19.54
C ARG A 346 0.38 13.73 19.21
N LEU A 347 -0.50 13.71 20.22
CA LEU A 347 -1.94 13.66 20.05
C LEU A 347 -2.47 15.09 20.14
N ALA A 348 -3.02 15.60 19.03
CA ALA A 348 -3.55 16.95 18.88
C ALA A 348 -5.00 16.92 18.38
N ALA A 349 -5.66 18.06 18.38
CA ALA A 349 -6.97 18.20 17.75
C ALA A 349 -7.17 19.62 17.22
N ARG A 350 -7.77 19.71 16.04
CA ARG A 350 -8.37 20.92 15.51
C ARG A 350 -9.84 20.97 15.92
N THR A 351 -10.35 22.17 16.14
CA THR A 351 -11.75 22.40 16.58
C THR A 351 -12.79 22.12 15.50
N GLU A 352 -12.37 21.97 14.23
CA GLU A 352 -13.24 21.64 13.10
C GLU A 352 -13.81 20.21 13.16
N PHE A 353 -13.11 19.30 13.86
CA PHE A 353 -13.52 17.90 13.98
C PHE A 353 -13.62 17.49 15.45
N ALA A 354 -14.34 16.39 15.71
CA ALA A 354 -14.31 15.80 17.04
C ALA A 354 -12.88 15.39 17.42
N ASN A 355 -12.59 15.44 18.73
CA ASN A 355 -11.27 15.15 19.26
C ASN A 355 -10.89 13.67 19.03
N ASN A 356 -9.62 13.33 19.25
CA ASN A 356 -9.14 11.96 19.18
C ASN A 356 -9.97 11.04 20.08
N ARG A 357 -10.27 9.83 19.60
CA ARG A 357 -10.89 8.78 20.41
C ARG A 357 -10.25 7.42 20.18
N ASP A 358 -10.17 6.58 21.21
CA ASP A 358 -9.71 5.19 21.11
C ASP A 358 -8.27 5.10 20.56
N ILE A 359 -7.35 5.89 21.12
CA ILE A 359 -5.94 5.91 20.66
C ILE A 359 -5.06 5.13 21.61
N THR A 360 -4.30 4.16 21.09
CA THR A 360 -3.28 3.44 21.85
C THR A 360 -1.89 3.79 21.35
N VAL A 361 -1.03 4.30 22.24
CA VAL A 361 0.41 4.51 22.01
C VAL A 361 1.18 3.56 22.92
N GLN A 362 1.85 2.56 22.35
CA GLN A 362 2.45 1.50 23.15
C GLN A 362 3.79 0.99 22.64
N ASN A 363 4.54 0.32 23.53
CA ASN A 363 5.75 -0.45 23.21
C ASN A 363 6.84 0.37 22.48
N LEU A 364 6.86 1.69 22.68
CA LEU A 364 7.86 2.58 22.09
C LEU A 364 9.06 2.74 23.02
N THR A 365 10.27 2.67 22.47
CA THR A 365 11.44 3.32 23.07
C THR A 365 11.59 4.70 22.46
N VAL A 366 11.43 5.74 23.27
CA VAL A 366 11.50 7.15 22.84
C VAL A 366 12.78 7.77 23.38
N THR A 367 13.69 8.14 22.49
CA THR A 367 15.02 8.67 22.83
C THR A 367 15.19 10.09 22.31
N ASN A 368 15.56 11.04 23.18
CA ASN A 368 15.77 12.45 22.82
C ASN A 368 14.55 13.07 22.09
N SER A 369 13.33 12.79 22.56
CA SER A 369 12.08 13.32 22.01
C SER A 369 11.04 13.43 23.14
N SER A 370 9.76 13.61 22.83
CA SER A 370 8.70 13.69 23.83
C SER A 370 7.41 13.02 23.35
N ILE A 371 6.60 12.59 24.31
CA ILE A 371 5.21 12.19 24.09
C ILE A 371 4.31 13.27 24.69
N ARG A 372 3.38 13.80 23.89
CA ARG A 372 2.44 14.83 24.33
C ARG A 372 1.01 14.54 23.88
N GLU A 373 0.08 14.68 24.81
CA GLU A 373 -1.35 14.73 24.52
C GLU A 373 -1.90 16.11 24.92
N SER A 374 -2.43 16.84 23.95
CA SER A 374 -3.03 18.15 24.19
C SER A 374 -3.87 18.58 22.97
N PRO A 375 -5.20 18.67 23.10
CA PRO A 375 -6.03 18.37 24.29
C PRO A 375 -6.09 16.86 24.63
N CYS A 376 -6.65 16.53 25.80
CA CYS A 376 -6.94 15.14 26.19
C CYS A 376 -7.92 14.51 25.20
N GLY A 377 -7.59 13.35 24.64
CA GLY A 377 -8.52 12.56 23.85
C GLY A 377 -9.52 11.81 24.72
N GLU A 378 -10.45 11.13 24.08
CA GLU A 378 -11.38 10.21 24.72
C GLU A 378 -10.86 8.78 24.61
N ASN A 379 -10.78 8.04 25.72
CA ASN A 379 -10.27 6.65 25.73
C ASN A 379 -8.87 6.52 25.08
N THR A 380 -7.93 7.37 25.49
CA THR A 380 -6.52 7.26 25.09
C THR A 380 -5.76 6.38 26.08
N THR A 381 -4.81 5.60 25.58
CA THR A 381 -4.00 4.67 26.38
C THR A 381 -2.54 4.80 26.00
N PHE A 382 -1.69 5.06 27.00
CA PHE A 382 -0.24 5.07 26.88
C PHE A 382 0.34 3.98 27.78
N ARG A 383 1.02 2.97 27.21
CA ARG A 383 1.54 1.85 28.01
C ARG A 383 2.82 1.25 27.45
N ASN A 384 3.66 0.70 28.32
CA ASN A 384 4.93 0.06 27.94
C ASN A 384 5.87 0.95 27.11
N ASN A 385 5.78 2.27 27.30
CA ASN A 385 6.68 3.21 26.64
C ASN A 385 7.91 3.43 27.53
N ARG A 386 9.10 3.25 26.97
CA ARG A 386 10.38 3.51 27.64
C ARG A 386 10.93 4.84 27.18
N LEU A 387 11.13 5.76 28.12
CA LEU A 387 11.67 7.09 27.86
C LEU A 387 13.17 7.12 28.18
N VAL A 388 13.97 7.65 27.25
CA VAL A 388 15.43 7.83 27.41
C VAL A 388 15.76 9.28 27.04
N ASN A 389 16.13 10.10 28.02
CA ASN A 389 16.32 11.55 27.83
C ASN A 389 15.10 12.21 27.15
N SER A 390 13.90 11.76 27.53
CA SER A 390 12.64 12.13 26.92
C SER A 390 11.61 12.47 27.99
N SER A 391 10.61 13.27 27.64
CA SER A 391 9.51 13.62 28.54
C SER A 391 8.17 13.04 28.05
N GLN A 392 7.24 12.90 28.97
CA GLN A 392 5.87 12.52 28.67
C GLN A 392 4.90 13.43 29.44
N SER A 393 4.02 14.09 28.70
CA SER A 393 2.95 14.95 29.24
C SER A 393 1.64 14.52 28.61
N ILE A 394 0.91 13.68 29.33
CA ILE A 394 -0.36 13.10 28.90
C ILE A 394 -1.46 13.45 29.90
N CYS A 395 -2.70 13.31 29.47
CA CYS A 395 -3.82 13.20 30.39
C CYS A 395 -3.89 11.75 30.92
#